data_AF-A0A367ZQD1-F1
#
_entry.id   AF-A0A367ZQD1-F1
#
_cell.length_a   1.000
_cell.length_b   1.000
_cell.length_c   1.000
_cell.angle_alpha   90.00
_cell.angle_beta   90.00
_cell.angle_gamma   90.00
#
_symmetry.space_group_name_H-M   'P 1'
#
loop_
_entity.id
_entity.type
_entity.pdbx_description
1 polymer ?
#
loop_
_entity_poly.entity_id
_entity_poly.type
_entity_poly.pdbx_seq_one_letter_code
_entity_poly.pdbx_strand_id
1 'polypeptide(L)'
;MERDQERFESEGMRHFQRGLDLEAAGRVSEAIAAYQEAVRVCPVLPQAHFNLGVALAMQGQTDEAIRAWQRAVWLKPEYMNDLMEALDLDHELRETVVNPGYGSPPPSRHLSLFGMKHGGIA
;
A
#
# COMPACT_ATOMS: atom_id res chain seq x y z
N MET A 1 26.02 11.90 -15.39
CA MET A 1 24.72 12.01 -14.70
C MET A 1 24.21 10.65 -14.20
N GLU A 2 24.70 9.52 -14.72
CA GLU A 2 24.32 8.18 -14.22
C GLU A 2 24.81 7.84 -12.80
N ARG A 3 25.98 8.33 -12.38
CA ARG A 3 26.54 8.02 -11.04
C ARG A 3 25.73 8.54 -9.87
N ASP A 4 24.95 9.60 -10.07
CA ASP A 4 24.12 10.19 -9.02
C ASP A 4 22.86 9.36 -8.79
N GLN A 5 22.28 8.81 -9.86
CA GLN A 5 21.13 7.90 -9.82
C GLN A 5 21.47 6.61 -9.05
N GLU A 6 22.59 5.97 -9.36
CA GLU A 6 23.06 4.75 -8.69
C GLU A 6 23.34 4.97 -7.19
N ARG A 7 23.77 6.18 -6.83
CA ARG A 7 24.01 6.56 -5.43
C ARG A 7 22.72 6.64 -4.63
N PHE A 8 21.70 7.32 -5.18
CA PHE A 8 20.41 7.43 -4.50
C PHE A 8 19.70 6.09 -4.38
N GLU A 9 19.82 5.23 -5.40
CA GLU A 9 19.30 3.86 -5.34
C GLU A 9 20.01 3.02 -4.28
N SER A 10 21.35 3.10 -4.20
CA SER A 10 22.15 2.40 -3.19
C SER A 10 21.86 2.89 -1.77
N GLU A 11 21.72 4.21 -1.59
CA GLU A 11 21.38 4.82 -0.31
C GLU A 11 19.94 4.45 0.12
N GLY A 12 18.97 4.52 -0.80
CA GLY A 12 17.61 4.06 -0.57
C GLY A 12 17.53 2.58 -0.22
N MET A 13 18.28 1.74 -0.92
CA MET A 13 18.36 0.29 -0.65
C MET A 13 18.94 -0.01 0.73
N ARG A 14 19.90 0.80 1.20
CA ARG A 14 20.46 0.65 2.55
C ARG A 14 19.42 0.95 3.63
N HIS A 15 18.58 1.96 3.44
CA HIS A 15 17.47 2.26 4.33
C HIS A 15 16.39 1.16 4.28
N PHE A 16 16.10 0.64 3.09
CA PHE A 16 15.20 -0.50 2.90
C PHE A 16 15.68 -1.74 3.65
N GLN A 17 16.96 -2.10 3.50
CA GLN A 17 17.55 -3.24 4.20
C GLN A 17 17.43 -3.08 5.72
N ARG A 18 17.70 -1.88 6.24
CA ARG A 18 17.50 -1.57 7.65
C ARG A 18 16.04 -1.76 8.11
N GLY A 19 15.07 -1.42 7.26
CA GLY A 19 13.66 -1.67 7.54
C GLY A 19 13.36 -3.16 7.69
N LEU A 20 13.89 -3.99 6.79
CA LEU A 20 13.76 -5.45 6.86
C LEU A 20 14.36 -6.02 8.15
N ASP A 21 15.57 -5.59 8.52
CA ASP A 21 16.23 -6.03 9.75
C ASP A 21 15.42 -5.65 11.01
N LEU A 22 14.80 -4.47 11.01
CA LEU A 22 13.95 -4.01 12.11
C LEU A 22 12.62 -4.78 12.19
N GLU A 23 12.01 -5.07 11.04
CA GLU A 23 10.80 -5.87 10.93
C GLU A 23 11.04 -7.30 11.43
N ALA A 24 12.16 -7.92 11.02
CA ALA A 24 12.59 -9.23 11.52
C ALA A 24 12.85 -9.24 13.03
N ALA A 25 13.28 -8.10 13.59
CA ALA A 25 13.41 -7.91 15.04
C ALA A 25 12.08 -7.60 15.75
N GLY A 26 10.95 -7.57 15.05
CA GLY A 26 9.63 -7.23 15.58
C GLY A 26 9.42 -5.74 15.87
N ARG A 27 10.35 -4.88 15.46
CA ARG A 27 10.33 -3.42 15.70
C ARG A 27 9.63 -2.70 14.56
N VAL A 28 8.36 -3.05 14.34
CA VAL A 28 7.56 -2.58 13.18
C VAL A 28 7.50 -1.06 13.07
N SER A 29 7.34 -0.32 14.16
CA SER A 29 7.29 1.16 14.12
C SER A 29 8.59 1.79 13.61
N GLU A 30 9.74 1.19 13.93
CA GLU A 30 11.03 1.68 13.44
C GLU A 30 11.31 1.21 12.02
N ALA A 31 10.80 0.03 11.64
CA ALA A 31 10.82 -0.42 10.25
C ALA A 31 10.07 0.56 9.34
N ILE A 32 8.89 1.04 9.75
CA ILE A 32 8.12 2.07 9.04
C ILE A 32 8.98 3.32 8.81
N ALA A 33 9.65 3.83 9.85
CA ALA A 33 10.51 5.00 9.72
C ALA A 33 11.69 4.76 8.76
N ALA A 34 12.28 3.56 8.79
CA ALA A 34 13.35 3.19 7.87
C ALA A 34 12.87 3.09 6.41
N TYR A 35 11.69 2.50 6.18
CA TYR A 35 11.08 2.45 4.85
C TYR A 35 10.66 3.83 4.34
N GLN A 36 10.18 4.72 5.21
CA GLN A 36 9.89 6.12 4.86
C GLN A 36 11.13 6.87 4.39
N GLU A 37 12.28 6.69 5.06
CA GLU A 37 13.55 7.25 4.58
C GLU A 37 13.98 6.61 3.25
N ALA A 38 13.78 5.31 3.08
CA ALA A 38 14.09 4.63 1.82
C ALA A 38 13.33 5.24 0.64
N VAL A 39 12.02 5.47 0.79
CA VAL A 39 11.19 6.11 -0.25
C VAL A 39 11.47 7.61 -0.40
N ARG A 40 11.98 8.28 0.64
CA ARG A 40 12.40 9.69 0.55
C ARG A 40 13.68 9.86 -0.25
N VAL A 41 14.63 8.95 -0.08
CA VAL A 41 15.92 8.94 -0.80
C VAL A 41 15.74 8.39 -2.21
N CYS A 42 15.02 7.28 -2.35
CA CYS A 42 14.72 6.65 -3.63
C CYS A 42 13.19 6.49 -3.79
N PRO A 43 12.49 7.51 -4.31
CA PRO A 43 11.03 7.46 -4.49
C PRO A 43 10.59 6.46 -5.55
N VAL A 44 11.53 5.98 -6.39
CA VAL A 44 11.30 5.00 -7.46
C VAL A 44 11.60 3.56 -7.03
N LEU A 45 11.73 3.29 -5.73
CA LEU A 45 11.98 1.95 -5.19
C LEU A 45 10.65 1.25 -4.82
N PRO A 46 10.05 0.43 -5.70
CA PRO A 46 8.73 -0.16 -5.45
C PRO A 46 8.72 -1.11 -4.25
N GLN A 47 9.82 -1.80 -3.97
CA GLN A 47 9.95 -2.73 -2.84
C GLN A 47 9.81 -2.01 -1.49
N ALA A 48 10.37 -0.79 -1.39
CA ALA A 48 10.27 0.01 -0.18
C ALA A 48 8.83 0.52 0.04
N HIS A 49 8.14 0.93 -1.03
CA HIS A 49 6.72 1.30 -0.96
C HIS A 49 5.83 0.11 -0.56
N PHE A 50 6.12 -1.09 -1.10
CA PHE A 50 5.37 -2.29 -0.77
C PHE A 50 5.51 -2.68 0.71
N ASN A 51 6.75 -2.78 1.20
CA ASN A 51 7.01 -3.15 2.60
C ASN A 51 6.58 -2.06 3.59
N LEU A 52 6.65 -0.78 3.19
CA LEU A 52 6.06 0.31 3.96
C LEU A 52 4.56 0.08 4.16
N GLY A 53 3.84 -0.30 3.09
CA GLY A 53 2.42 -0.59 3.17
C GLY A 53 2.12 -1.79 4.07
N VAL A 54 2.90 -2.87 3.97
CA VAL A 54 2.76 -4.04 4.86
C VAL A 54 2.96 -3.66 6.32
N ALA A 55 4.04 -2.93 6.64
CA ALA A 55 4.36 -2.52 8.00
C ALA A 55 3.29 -1.56 8.58
N LEU A 56 2.75 -0.64 7.77
CA LEU A 56 1.65 0.24 8.16
C LEU A 56 0.35 -0.53 8.42
N ALA A 57 0.03 -1.52 7.57
CA ALA A 57 -1.14 -2.38 7.77
C ALA A 57 -1.03 -3.19 9.08
N MET A 58 0.17 -3.66 9.43
CA MET A 58 0.42 -4.34 10.72
C MET A 58 0.19 -3.42 11.93
N GLN A 59 0.35 -2.11 11.79
CA GLN A 59 0.02 -1.11 12.82
C GLN A 59 -1.46 -0.68 12.80
N GLY A 60 -2.27 -1.21 11.88
CA GLY A 60 -3.65 -0.79 11.68
C GLY A 60 -3.80 0.54 10.94
N GLN A 61 -2.73 1.07 10.34
CA GLN A 61 -2.72 2.30 9.53
C GLN A 61 -3.10 1.99 8.08
N THR A 62 -4.30 1.46 7.89
CA THR A 62 -4.78 0.90 6.61
C THR A 62 -4.82 1.93 5.48
N ASP A 63 -5.26 3.17 5.75
CA ASP A 63 -5.31 4.24 4.73
C ASP A 63 -3.92 4.59 4.17
N GLU A 64 -2.92 4.66 5.04
CA GLU A 64 -1.55 4.98 4.65
C GLU A 64 -0.88 3.79 3.95
N ALA A 65 -1.22 2.56 4.38
CA ALA A 65 -0.80 1.34 3.72
C ALA A 65 -1.27 1.28 2.26
N ILE A 66 -2.55 1.58 2.02
CA ILE A 66 -3.15 1.62 0.68
C ILE A 66 -2.41 2.62 -0.21
N ARG A 67 -2.09 3.81 0.30
CA ARG A 67 -1.35 4.83 -0.47
C ARG A 67 0.07 4.37 -0.84
N ALA A 68 0.76 3.72 0.09
CA ALA A 68 2.11 3.18 -0.16
C ALA A 68 2.06 2.08 -1.23
N TRP A 69 1.12 1.16 -1.10
CA TRP A 69 0.88 0.09 -2.06
C TRP A 69 0.49 0.60 -3.45
N GLN A 70 -0.40 1.60 -3.54
CA GLN A 70 -0.73 2.26 -4.80
C GLN A 70 0.52 2.82 -5.50
N ARG A 71 1.48 3.36 -4.74
CA ARG A 71 2.73 3.86 -5.30
C ARG A 71 3.65 2.74 -5.77
N ALA A 72 3.72 1.63 -5.03
CA ALA A 72 4.45 0.43 -5.46
C ALA A 72 3.90 -0.12 -6.80
N VAL A 73 2.58 -0.21 -6.93
CA VAL A 73 1.89 -0.67 -8.15
C VAL A 73 2.10 0.31 -9.31
N TRP A 74 2.05 1.61 -9.04
CA TRP A 74 2.31 2.63 -10.07
C TRP A 74 3.72 2.55 -10.64
N LEU A 75 4.71 2.23 -9.79
CA LEU A 75 6.11 2.05 -10.21
C LEU A 75 6.35 0.71 -10.91
N LYS A 76 5.76 -0.36 -10.37
CA LYS A 76 5.84 -1.71 -10.93
C LYS A 76 4.45 -2.38 -10.83
N PRO A 77 3.71 -2.47 -11.95
CA PRO A 77 2.38 -3.05 -11.95
C PRO A 77 2.38 -4.56 -11.66
N GLU A 78 3.52 -5.23 -11.71
CA GLU A 78 3.69 -6.63 -11.27
C GLU A 78 3.27 -6.82 -9.80
N TYR A 79 3.57 -5.83 -8.94
CA TYR A 79 3.13 -5.85 -7.53
C TYR A 79 1.61 -5.77 -7.37
N MET A 80 0.85 -5.41 -8.41
CA MET A 80 -0.61 -5.42 -8.35
C MET A 80 -1.14 -6.82 -8.08
N ASN A 81 -0.48 -7.85 -8.62
CA ASN A 81 -0.91 -9.23 -8.42
C ASN A 81 -0.62 -9.70 -7.00
N ASP A 82 0.60 -9.44 -6.49
CA ASP A 82 0.97 -9.70 -5.09
C ASP A 82 0.08 -8.92 -4.10
N LEU A 83 -0.24 -7.67 -4.44
CA LEU A 83 -1.11 -6.82 -3.64
C LEU A 83 -2.55 -7.32 -3.64
N MET A 84 -3.09 -7.72 -4.80
CA MET A 84 -4.45 -8.28 -4.89
C MET A 84 -4.58 -9.56 -4.07
N GLU A 85 -3.56 -10.41 -4.05
CA GLU A 85 -3.55 -11.62 -3.21
C GLU A 85 -3.54 -11.26 -1.71
N ALA A 86 -2.77 -10.23 -1.32
CA ALA A 86 -2.74 -9.73 0.06
C ALA A 86 -4.04 -8.98 0.46
N LEU A 87 -4.73 -8.36 -0.51
CA LEU A 87 -5.95 -7.56 -0.34
C LEU A 87 -7.24 -8.30 -0.75
N ASP A 88 -7.21 -9.61 -0.99
CA ASP A 88 -8.32 -10.45 -1.49
C ASP A 88 -9.58 -10.47 -0.56
N LEU A 89 -9.65 -9.58 0.43
CA LEU A 89 -10.79 -9.38 1.33
C LEU A 89 -11.60 -8.10 1.10
N ASP A 90 -11.17 -7.15 0.26
CA ASP A 90 -11.97 -5.93 0.05
C ASP A 90 -12.07 -5.52 -1.43
N HIS A 91 -13.16 -5.99 -2.04
CA HIS A 91 -13.59 -5.80 -3.43
C HIS A 91 -13.67 -4.32 -3.89
N GLU A 92 -13.47 -3.34 -3.00
CA GLU A 92 -13.62 -1.91 -3.28
C GLU A 92 -12.36 -1.22 -3.85
N LEU A 93 -11.16 -1.77 -3.63
CA LEU A 93 -9.90 -1.15 -4.11
C LEU A 93 -9.60 -1.41 -5.59
N ARG A 94 -10.23 -2.43 -6.17
CA ARG A 94 -10.02 -2.88 -7.55
C ARG A 94 -10.30 -1.79 -8.60
N GLU A 95 -11.24 -0.89 -8.31
CA GLU A 95 -11.63 0.18 -9.25
C GLU A 95 -10.70 1.41 -9.19
N THR A 96 -10.05 1.66 -8.05
CA THR A 96 -9.25 2.88 -7.83
C THR A 96 -7.80 2.75 -8.29
N VAL A 97 -7.22 1.55 -8.19
CA VAL A 97 -5.80 1.32 -8.52
C VAL A 97 -5.59 1.07 -10.01
N VAL A 98 -6.57 0.45 -10.67
CA VAL A 98 -6.46 0.03 -12.08
C VAL A 98 -6.77 1.16 -13.06
N ASN A 99 -7.43 2.25 -12.63
CA ASN A 99 -7.94 3.27 -13.55
C ASN A 99 -7.61 4.71 -13.14
N PRO A 100 -6.41 5.22 -13.46
CA PRO A 100 -5.95 6.56 -13.05
C PRO A 100 -6.70 7.75 -13.71
N GLY A 101 -7.80 7.50 -14.43
CA GLY A 101 -8.61 8.50 -15.13
C GLY A 101 -9.96 8.85 -14.51
N TYR A 102 -10.45 8.13 -13.49
CA TYR A 102 -11.76 8.41 -12.88
C TYR A 102 -11.64 9.36 -11.68
N GLY A 103 -11.57 10.66 -11.99
CA GLY A 103 -11.62 11.75 -11.02
C GLY A 103 -13.04 11.99 -10.48
N SER A 104 -13.58 11.06 -9.68
CA SER A 104 -14.62 11.30 -8.67
C SER A 104 -14.82 10.01 -7.86
N PRO A 105 -14.79 10.03 -6.52
CA PRO A 105 -15.18 8.87 -5.73
C PRO A 105 -16.64 8.48 -6.07
N PRO A 106 -16.98 7.18 -6.13
CA PRO A 106 -18.37 6.78 -6.27
C PRO A 106 -19.16 7.35 -5.08
N PRO A 107 -20.42 7.78 -5.28
CA PRO A 107 -21.21 8.36 -4.20
C PRO A 107 -21.27 7.35 -3.06
N SER A 108 -20.81 7.77 -1.88
CA SER A 108 -20.79 6.98 -0.66
C SER A 108 -22.12 6.23 -0.55
N ARG A 109 -22.07 4.90 -0.66
CA ARG A 109 -23.27 4.08 -0.48
C ARG A 109 -23.59 4.14 1.01
N HIS A 110 -24.43 5.12 1.34
CA HIS A 110 -25.04 5.35 2.63
C HIS A 110 -25.43 4.00 3.24
N LEU A 111 -24.90 3.70 4.42
CA LEU A 111 -25.45 2.69 5.31
C LEU A 111 -26.98 2.87 5.34
N SER A 112 -27.70 1.93 4.74
CA SER A 112 -29.14 1.77 4.94
C SER A 112 -29.34 0.48 5.72
N LEU A 113 -29.02 0.56 7.01
CA LEU A 113 -29.49 -0.35 8.03
C LEU A 113 -30.97 -0.01 8.30
N PHE A 114 -31.90 -0.57 7.53
CA PHE A 114 -33.34 -0.62 7.86
C PHE A 114 -33.95 -1.71 6.96
N GLY A 115 -34.35 -2.88 7.45
CA GLY A 115 -35.56 -3.04 8.22
C GLY A 115 -36.32 -4.25 7.66
N MET A 116 -36.31 -5.33 8.43
CA MET A 116 -37.41 -6.28 8.66
C MET A 116 -38.43 -6.59 7.53
N LYS A 117 -38.56 -7.89 7.28
CA LYS A 117 -39.81 -8.68 7.11
C LYS A 117 -40.89 -8.10 6.20
N HIS A 118 -41.16 -8.80 5.12
CA HIS A 118 -42.46 -9.42 4.77
C HIS A 118 -42.10 -10.54 3.79
N GLY A 119 -42.52 -11.79 3.91
CA GLY A 119 -43.78 -12.33 4.39
C GLY A 119 -44.09 -13.44 3.39
N GLY A 120 -44.15 -14.68 3.85
CA GLY A 120 -44.63 -15.77 3.00
C GLY A 120 -46.08 -15.52 2.61
N ILE A 121 -46.36 -15.75 1.34
CA ILE A 121 -47.65 -16.10 0.71
C ILE A 121 -47.22 -16.72 -0.63
N ALA A 122 -47.73 -17.82 -1.15
CA ALA A 122 -48.73 -18.79 -0.75
C ALA A 122 -48.38 -20.11 -1.47
#